data_AF-S5YCF2-F1
#
_entry.id   AF-S5YCF2-F1
#
_cell.length_a   1.000
_cell.length_b   1.000
_cell.length_c   1.000
_cell.angle_alpha   90.00
_cell.angle_beta   90.00
_cell.angle_gamma   90.00
#
_symmetry.space_group_name_H-M   'P 1'
#
loop_
_entity.id
_entity.type
_entity.pdbx_description
1 polymer ?
#
loop_
_entity_poly.entity_id
_entity_poly.type
_entity_poly.pdbx_seq_one_letter_code
_entity_poly.pdbx_strand_id
1 'polypeptide(L)' 'MYIASSRTADERDLVILRRAVSGDSYSEISRDHGKGISFSRVLVARIRDADLRESGEEASVVIAGYPKARLHG' A
#
# COMPACT_ATOMS: atom_id res chain seq x y z
N MET A 1 11.69 1.23 18.49
CA MET A 1 12.02 -0.16 18.17
C MET A 1 11.88 -0.34 16.66
N TYR A 2 12.99 -0.31 15.92
CA TYR A 2 12.98 -0.61 14.48
C TYR A 2 12.82 -2.13 14.34
N ILE A 3 11.65 -2.59 13.92
CA ILE A 3 11.50 -3.98 13.47
C ILE A 3 12.22 -4.02 12.13
N ALA A 4 13.38 -4.67 12.07
CA ALA A 4 14.02 -4.96 10.79
C ALA A 4 13.04 -5.80 9.96
N SER A 5 12.50 -5.19 8.89
CA SER A 5 11.74 -5.92 7.90
C SER A 5 12.66 -6.95 7.26
N SER A 6 12.17 -8.16 7.04
CA SER A 6 12.92 -9.11 6.22
C SER A 6 12.85 -8.63 4.78
N ARG A 7 13.93 -8.83 4.01
CA ARG A 7 13.96 -8.53 2.57
C ARG A 7 12.73 -9.07 1.83
N THR A 8 12.26 -10.26 2.21
CA THR A 8 11.06 -10.90 1.66
C THR A 8 9.77 -10.11 1.95
N ALA A 9 9.66 -9.49 3.12
CA ALA A 9 8.51 -8.64 3.43
C ALA A 9 8.54 -7.34 2.61
N ASP A 10 9.72 -6.72 2.45
CA ASP A 10 9.87 -5.53 1.60
C ASP A 10 9.53 -5.82 0.14
N GLU A 11 10.04 -6.93 -0.41
CA GLU A 11 9.75 -7.35 -1.78
C GLU A 11 8.26 -7.62 -1.98
N ARG A 12 7.59 -8.27 -1.02
CA ARG A 12 6.13 -8.46 -1.05
C ARG A 12 5.41 -7.12 -1.06
N ASP A 13 5.79 -6.19 -0.19
CA ASP A 13 5.08 -4.92 -0.03
C ASP A 13 5.23 -4.03 -1.28
N LEU A 14 6.42 -4.04 -1.90
CA LEU A 14 6.66 -3.39 -3.19
C LEU A 14 5.83 -4.01 -4.33
N VAL A 15 5.69 -5.34 -4.37
CA VAL A 15 4.85 -6.03 -5.37
C VAL A 15 3.37 -5.66 -5.17
N ILE A 16 2.89 -5.66 -3.92
CA ILE A 16 1.51 -5.26 -3.60
C ILE A 16 1.25 -3.82 -4.03
N LEU A 17 2.15 -2.90 -3.71
CA LEU A 17 2.03 -1.49 -4.07
C LEU A 17 1.99 -1.30 -5.59
N ARG A 18 2.90 -1.95 -6.33
CA ARG A 18 2.94 -1.89 -7.80
C ARG A 18 1.63 -2.38 -8.42
N ARG A 19 1.10 -3.51 -7.96
CA ARG A 19 -0.16 -4.08 -8.48
C ARG A 19 -1.35 -3.20 -8.15
N ALA A 20 -1.40 -2.63 -6.94
CA ALA A 20 -2.46 -1.71 -6.54
C ALA A 20 -2.49 -0.45 -7.42
N VAL A 21 -1.32 0.14 -7.71
CA VAL A 21 -1.19 1.30 -8.62
C VAL A 21 -1.57 0.94 -10.06
N SER A 22 -1.25 -0.29 -10.51
CA SER A 22 -1.59 -0.78 -11.86
C SER A 22 -3.08 -1.06 -12.06
N GLY A 23 -3.87 -1.09 -10.99
CA GLY A 23 -5.32 -1.28 -11.08
C GLY A 23 -5.81 -2.68 -10.72
N ASP A 24 -4.99 -3.56 -10.14
CA ASP A 24 -5.41 -4.89 -9.67
C ASP A 24 -6.32 -4.81 -8.42
N SER A 25 -7.22 -5.77 -8.22
CA SER A 25 -8.08 -5.80 -7.03
C SER A 25 -7.29 -6.12 -5.76
N TYR A 26 -7.55 -5.40 -4.66
CA TYR A 26 -6.94 -5.73 -3.36
C TYR A 26 -7.27 -7.14 -2.87
N SER A 27 -8.45 -7.65 -3.19
CA SER A 27 -8.84 -9.01 -2.80
C SER A 27 -8.05 -10.07 -3.57
N GLU A 28 -7.79 -9.84 -4.85
CA GLU A 28 -6.98 -10.72 -5.71
C GLU A 28 -5.52 -10.70 -5.28
N ILE A 29 -4.93 -9.51 -5.16
CA ILE A 29 -3.55 -9.34 -4.69
C ILE A 29 -3.34 -10.04 -3.33
N SER A 30 -4.26 -9.85 -2.38
CA SER A 30 -4.15 -10.47 -1.05
C SER A 30 -4.20 -12.00 -1.14
N ARG A 31 -5.07 -12.54 -2.00
CA ARG A 31 -5.24 -13.97 -2.17
C ARG A 31 -4.00 -14.62 -2.80
N ASP A 32 -3.37 -13.95 -3.77
CA ASP A 32 -2.13 -14.41 -4.41
C ASP A 32 -0.95 -14.50 -3.42
N HIS A 33 -0.98 -13.70 -2.36
CA HIS A 33 0.00 -13.75 -1.27
C HIS A 33 -0.42 -14.63 -0.08
N GLY A 34 -1.52 -15.38 -0.19
CA GLY A 34 -2.05 -16.22 0.89
C GLY A 34 -2.48 -15.42 2.12
N LYS A 35 -2.93 -14.17 1.93
CA LYS A 35 -3.38 -13.26 3.00
C LYS A 35 -4.90 -13.07 2.97
N GLY A 36 -5.44 -12.60 4.10
CA GLY A 36 -6.85 -12.20 4.20
C GLY A 36 -7.19 -11.07 3.21
N ILE A 37 -8.43 -11.05 2.73
CA ILE A 37 -8.89 -10.18 1.62
C ILE A 37 -8.65 -8.67 1.83
N SER A 38 -8.51 -8.22 3.08
CA SER A 38 -8.28 -6.82 3.45
C SER A 38 -6.80 -6.45 3.55
N PHE A 39 -5.88 -7.43 3.51
CA PHE A 39 -4.47 -7.23 3.81
C PHE A 39 -3.85 -6.15 2.90
N SER A 40 -3.98 -6.30 1.59
CA SER A 40 -3.39 -5.37 0.63
C SER A 40 -3.97 -3.96 0.74
N ARG A 41 -5.28 -3.84 1.02
CA ARG A 41 -5.94 -2.54 1.24
C ARG A 41 -5.34 -1.82 2.45
N VAL A 42 -5.19 -2.54 3.58
CA VAL A 42 -4.66 -1.96 4.82
C VAL A 42 -3.19 -1.60 4.65
N LEU A 43 -2.40 -2.45 4.00
CA LEU A 43 -0.99 -2.17 3.72
C LEU A 43 -0.83 -0.89 2.89
N VAL A 44 -1.52 -0.80 1.75
CA VAL A 44 -1.42 0.37 0.86
C VAL A 44 -1.90 1.64 1.56
N ALA A 45 -2.96 1.57 2.37
CA ALA A 45 -3.41 2.71 3.18
C ALA A 45 -2.34 3.17 4.18
N ARG A 46 -1.65 2.24 4.86
CA ARG A 46 -0.57 2.57 5.80
C ARG A 46 0.62 3.25 5.11
N ILE A 47 0.99 2.78 3.92
CA ILE A 47 2.09 3.39 3.14
C ILE A 47 1.68 4.80 2.71
N ARG A 48 0.48 4.98 2.16
CA ARG A 48 -0.08 6.31 1.84
C ARG A 48 -0.06 7.25 3.05
N ASP A 49 -0.50 6.76 4.21
CA ASP A 49 -0.56 7.57 5.44
C ASP A 49 0.83 7.92 5.99
N ALA A 50 1.85 7.10 5.70
CA ALA A 50 3.24 7.43 5.97
C ALA A 50 3.73 8.51 5.00
N ASP A 51 3.49 8.35 3.70
CA ASP A 51 3.86 9.35 2.69
C ASP A 51 3.23 10.71 2.96
N LEU A 52 1.95 10.74 3.34
CA LEU A 52 1.25 11.97 3.72
C LEU A 52 1.89 12.68 4.93
N ARG A 53 2.54 11.94 5.82
CA ARG A 53 3.16 12.47 7.04
C ARG A 53 4.62 12.84 6.83
N GLU A 54 5.33 12.11 5.97
CA GLU A 54 6.80 12.07 5.94
C GLU A 54 7.40 12.66 4.66
N SER A 55 6.66 12.69 3.55
CA SER A 55 7.20 13.16 2.26
C SER A 55 7.42 14.68 2.19
N GLY A 56 6.62 15.45 2.94
CA GLY A 56 6.53 16.91 2.79
C GLY A 56 5.85 17.35 1.48
N GLU A 57 5.32 16.41 0.69
CA GLU A 57 4.56 16.71 -0.51
C GLU A 57 3.13 17.16 -0.19
N GLU A 58 2.53 17.89 -1.14
CA GLU A 58 1.10 18.23 -1.08
C GLU A 58 0.24 16.97 -1.03
N ALA A 59 -0.78 16.96 -0.17
CA ALA A 59 -1.63 15.79 0.04
C ALA A 59 -2.32 15.33 -1.27
N SER A 60 -2.63 16.27 -2.16
CA SER A 60 -3.20 15.97 -3.49
C SER A 60 -2.24 15.19 -4.39
N VAL A 61 -0.95 15.50 -4.33
CA VAL A 61 0.12 14.80 -5.07
C VAL A 61 0.28 13.39 -4.55
N VAL A 62 0.37 13.23 -3.22
CA VAL A 62 0.46 11.91 -2.59
C VAL A 62 -0.77 11.08 -2.95
N ILE A 63 -1.99 11.59 -2.77
CA ILE A 63 -3.23 10.86 -3.08
C ILE A 63 -3.31 10.43 -4.55
N ALA A 64 -2.81 11.24 -5.49
CA ALA A 64 -2.77 10.89 -6.90
C ALA A 64 -1.92 9.64 -7.18
N GLY A 65 -0.87 9.40 -6.39
CA GLY A 65 -0.05 8.19 -6.44
C GLY A 65 -0.75 6.91 -5.93
N TYR A 66 -1.89 7.06 -5.25
CA TYR A 66 -2.65 5.96 -4.65
C TYR A 66 -4.09 5.87 -5.19
N PRO A 67 -4.29 5.58 -6.49
CA PRO A 67 -5.58 5.71 -7.16
C PRO A 67 -6.70 4.85 -6.54
N LYS A 68 -6.34 3.70 -5.93
CA LYS A 68 -7.28 2.79 -5.25
C LYS A 68 -7.36 2.98 -3.74
N ALA A 69 -6.48 3.78 -3.14
CA ALA A 69 -6.55 4.08 -1.73
C ALA A 69 -7.20 5.45 -1.52
N ARG A 70 -8.29 5.75 -2.24
CA ARG A 70 -9.04 6.99 -1.96
C ARG A 70 -9.55 6.95 -0.53
N LEU A 71 -9.42 8.08 0.16
CA LEU A 71 -10.00 8.30 1.47
C LEU A 71 -11.49 7.97 1.37
N HIS A 72 -11.92 6.92 2.07
CA HIS A 72 -13.33 6.75 2.30
C HIS A 72 -13.77 7.96 3.13
N GLY A 73 -14.70 8.75 2.58
CA GLY A 73 -15.66 9.48 3.40
C GLY A 73 -16.57 8.49 4.11
#